data_AF-A0A932L640-F1
#
_entry.id   AF-A0A932L640-F1
#
_cell.length_a   1.000
_cell.length_b   1.000
_cell.length_c   1.000
_cell.angle_alpha   90.00
_cell.angle_beta   90.00
_cell.angle_gamma   90.00
#
_symmetry.space_group_name_H-M   'P 1'
#
loop_
_entity.id
_entity.type
_entity.pdbx_description
1 polymer ?
#
loop_
_entity_poly.entity_id
_entity_poly.type
_entity_poly.pdbx_seq_one_letter_code
_entity_poly.pdbx_strand_id
1 'polypeptide(L)'
;MKSLASLGRVDAPVAVAISSDPEPCVAEAADHESLPSADERSILGLVELLLKHPSRVDTLVREESRQAELIPRFLAIGLAGFIIFGLAATAILNMSGTWAPWVPKARWFDATAANLVLAYNVGIIAAIGVCLPSFYFYGLLAGVKASMLQVTTHALKGLAASAVALVGILPAYTAVALGMIVLRASEPWMHATIYLGLALPFIAGLWGVRSLYVGFVGLADTMPPAFRCRRECFLRRLILAWSGCYTAVTPVMIYSLWHYFSV
;
A
#
# COMPACT_ATOMS: atom_id res chain seq x y z
N MET A 1 -55.97 1.17 -31.97
CA MET A 1 -56.85 2.24 -31.45
C MET A 1 -56.66 2.34 -29.93
N LYS A 2 -56.59 3.57 -29.38
CA LYS A 2 -56.08 4.03 -28.05
C LYS A 2 -54.55 4.12 -28.00
N SER A 3 -53.87 5.24 -28.30
CA SER A 3 -54.13 6.68 -28.11
C SER A 3 -54.36 7.11 -26.67
N LEU A 4 -53.39 7.87 -26.15
CA LEU A 4 -53.37 8.91 -25.10
C LEU A 4 -52.08 8.75 -24.26
N ALA A 5 -51.01 9.47 -24.56
CA ALA A 5 -50.82 10.90 -24.26
C ALA A 5 -50.75 11.16 -22.75
N SER A 6 -49.54 11.20 -22.22
CA SER A 6 -49.22 12.01 -21.03
C SER A 6 -47.80 12.55 -21.20
N LEU A 7 -47.75 13.63 -21.99
CA LEU A 7 -46.65 14.57 -22.03
C LEU A 7 -46.60 15.30 -20.68
N GLY A 8 -45.75 14.81 -19.79
CA GLY A 8 -45.29 15.56 -18.63
C GLY A 8 -44.26 16.60 -19.06
N ARG A 9 -44.78 17.77 -19.47
CA ARG A 9 -44.04 19.01 -19.64
C ARG A 9 -43.53 19.47 -18.26
N VAL A 10 -42.22 19.38 -18.03
CA VAL A 10 -41.56 20.06 -16.90
C VAL A 10 -40.80 21.23 -17.49
N ASP A 11 -41.47 22.37 -17.49
CA ASP A 11 -40.89 23.67 -17.78
C ASP A 11 -39.96 24.08 -16.64
N ALA A 12 -38.68 24.33 -16.95
CA ALA A 12 -38.00 25.60 -16.73
C ALA A 12 -36.47 25.40 -16.63
N PRO A 13 -35.67 26.06 -17.49
CA PRO A 13 -34.27 26.26 -17.20
C PRO A 13 -34.16 27.31 -16.08
N VAL A 14 -33.82 26.86 -14.87
CA VAL A 14 -33.31 27.77 -13.84
C VAL A 14 -31.95 28.25 -14.33
N ALA A 15 -31.95 29.42 -14.97
CA ALA A 15 -30.76 30.20 -15.22
C ALA A 15 -30.17 30.59 -13.85
N VAL A 16 -29.27 29.75 -13.35
CA VAL A 16 -28.37 30.12 -12.27
C VAL A 16 -27.44 31.18 -12.86
N ALA A 17 -27.75 32.43 -12.56
CA ALA A 17 -26.82 33.53 -12.73
C ALA A 17 -25.59 33.22 -11.86
N ILE A 18 -24.57 32.64 -12.49
CA ILE A 18 -23.23 32.54 -11.90
C ILE A 18 -22.75 33.98 -11.81
N SER A 19 -22.84 34.55 -10.61
CA SER A 19 -22.16 35.78 -10.23
C SER A 19 -20.68 35.55 -10.49
N SER A 20 -20.18 36.13 -11.58
CA SER A 20 -18.76 36.28 -11.84
C SER A 20 -18.24 37.40 -10.95
N ASP A 21 -18.17 37.14 -9.64
CA ASP A 21 -17.29 37.91 -8.77
C ASP A 21 -15.88 37.37 -9.02
N PRO A 22 -14.96 38.15 -9.60
CA PRO A 22 -13.55 37.78 -9.60
C PRO A 22 -13.10 37.82 -8.15
N GLU A 23 -13.08 36.66 -7.49
CA GLU A 23 -12.29 36.47 -6.28
C GLU A 23 -10.90 37.03 -6.60
N PRO A 24 -10.41 38.01 -5.81
CA PRO A 24 -9.11 38.60 -6.08
C PRO A 24 -8.11 37.45 -6.09
N CYS A 25 -7.36 37.33 -7.20
CA CYS A 25 -6.15 36.54 -7.28
C CYS A 25 -5.33 36.89 -6.04
N VAL A 26 -5.47 36.11 -4.98
CA VAL A 26 -4.55 36.09 -3.86
C VAL A 26 -3.27 35.70 -4.56
N ALA A 27 -2.41 36.70 -4.75
CA ALA A 27 -1.08 36.52 -5.27
C ALA A 27 -0.46 35.42 -4.42
N GLU A 28 -0.46 34.23 -5.00
CA GLU A 28 0.20 33.04 -4.52
C GLU A 28 1.63 33.50 -4.34
N ALA A 29 1.95 33.81 -3.08
CA ALA A 29 3.28 34.23 -2.68
C ALA A 29 4.19 33.21 -3.31
N ALA A 30 5.04 33.66 -4.24
CA ALA A 30 5.93 32.85 -5.03
C ALA A 30 6.69 31.93 -4.08
N ASP A 31 6.13 30.73 -3.87
CA ASP A 31 6.68 29.72 -3.02
C ASP A 31 7.99 29.39 -3.71
N HIS A 32 9.07 29.80 -3.04
CA HIS A 32 10.44 29.61 -3.46
C HIS A 32 10.53 28.28 -4.19
N GLU A 33 10.72 28.37 -5.51
CA GLU A 33 11.00 27.26 -6.42
C GLU A 33 12.31 26.66 -5.93
N SER A 34 12.19 25.82 -4.92
CA SER A 34 13.27 25.13 -4.25
C SER A 34 13.76 24.16 -5.30
N LEU A 35 14.88 24.54 -5.91
CA LEU A 35 15.63 23.76 -6.88
C LEU A 35 15.49 22.27 -6.54
N PRO A 36 15.03 21.42 -7.48
CA PRO A 36 14.79 20.01 -7.22
C PRO A 36 16.04 19.43 -6.57
N SER A 37 15.95 19.16 -5.26
CA SER A 37 17.11 18.82 -4.47
C SER A 37 17.65 17.50 -5.01
N ALA A 38 18.96 17.39 -5.16
CA ALA A 38 19.63 16.18 -5.64
C ALA A 38 19.25 14.91 -4.84
N ASP A 39 18.59 15.09 -3.71
CA ASP A 39 18.10 14.05 -2.81
C ASP A 39 16.91 13.25 -3.36
N GLU A 40 16.11 13.77 -4.30
CA GLU A 40 14.96 13.03 -4.86
C GLU A 40 15.36 11.74 -5.63
N ARG A 41 16.65 11.61 -5.99
CA ARG A 41 17.20 10.42 -6.63
C ARG A 41 17.73 9.39 -5.63
N SER A 42 17.84 9.75 -4.35
CA SER A 42 18.29 8.84 -3.29
C SER A 42 17.15 7.98 -2.76
N ILE A 43 17.46 6.76 -2.30
CA ILE A 43 16.48 5.90 -1.61
C ILE A 43 15.98 6.60 -0.33
N LEU A 44 16.87 7.28 0.39
CA LEU A 44 16.52 8.02 1.61
C LEU A 44 15.61 9.21 1.31
N GLY A 45 15.92 9.98 0.26
CA GLY A 45 15.06 11.07 -0.19
C GLY A 45 13.66 10.57 -0.63
N LEU A 46 13.58 9.38 -1.23
CA LEU A 46 12.28 8.77 -1.56
C LEU A 46 11.48 8.33 -0.33
N VAL A 47 12.15 7.80 0.71
CA VAL A 47 11.52 7.51 2.01
C VAL A 47 11.05 8.81 2.67
N GLU A 48 11.87 9.85 2.66
CA GLU A 48 11.51 11.16 3.18
C GLU A 48 10.31 11.77 2.43
N LEU A 49 10.28 11.66 1.10
CA LEU A 49 9.15 12.09 0.28
C LEU A 49 7.88 11.29 0.58
N LEU A 50 7.98 9.97 0.76
CA LEU A 50 6.85 9.13 1.16
C LEU A 50 6.25 9.56 2.50
N LEU A 51 7.09 10.03 3.43
CA LEU A 51 6.68 10.49 4.75
C LEU A 51 6.13 11.93 4.74
N LYS A 52 6.84 12.87 4.10
CA LYS A 52 6.55 14.31 4.17
C LYS A 52 5.60 14.79 3.07
N HIS A 53 5.77 14.30 1.83
CA HIS A 53 5.09 14.83 0.65
C HIS A 53 4.62 13.71 -0.31
N PRO A 54 3.65 12.87 0.12
CA PRO A 54 3.20 11.73 -0.67
C PRO A 54 2.61 12.13 -2.04
N SER A 55 2.06 13.34 -2.16
CA SER A 55 1.56 13.91 -3.41
C SER A 55 2.65 14.15 -4.45
N ARG A 56 3.86 14.57 -4.04
CA ARG A 56 5.00 14.71 -4.95
C ARG A 56 5.40 13.34 -5.51
N VAL A 57 5.36 12.30 -4.69
CA VAL A 57 5.59 10.93 -5.15
C VAL A 57 4.53 10.49 -6.17
N ASP A 58 3.27 10.88 -6.01
CA ASP A 58 2.23 10.62 -7.03
C ASP A 58 2.55 11.28 -8.37
N THR A 59 3.07 12.51 -8.37
CA THR A 59 3.53 13.18 -9.59
C THR A 59 4.70 12.42 -10.23
N LEU A 60 5.71 12.04 -9.43
CA LEU A 60 6.87 11.28 -9.92
C LEU A 60 6.50 9.94 -10.54
N VAL A 61 5.52 9.23 -9.97
CA VAL A 61 5.07 7.92 -10.49
C VAL A 61 4.33 8.06 -11.83
N ARG A 62 3.73 9.22 -12.11
CA ARG A 62 3.05 9.49 -13.39
C ARG A 62 4.03 9.73 -14.54
N GLU A 63 5.27 10.09 -14.27
CA GLU A 63 6.30 10.30 -15.29
C GLU A 63 6.81 8.95 -15.83
N GLU A 64 6.33 8.55 -17.01
CA GLU A 64 6.67 7.25 -17.63
C GLU A 64 8.18 7.03 -17.79
N SER A 65 8.94 8.08 -18.10
CA SER A 65 10.39 8.03 -18.26
C SER A 65 11.14 7.65 -16.97
N ARG A 66 10.54 7.87 -15.79
CA ARG A 66 11.16 7.60 -14.48
C ARG A 66 10.69 6.30 -13.84
N GLN A 67 9.62 5.68 -14.34
CA GLN A 67 9.04 4.47 -13.74
C GLN A 67 10.06 3.32 -13.63
N ALA A 68 10.89 3.12 -14.66
CA ALA A 68 11.92 2.07 -14.66
C ALA A 68 12.99 2.28 -13.56
N GLU A 69 13.26 3.53 -13.18
CA GLU A 69 14.21 3.89 -12.11
C GLU A 69 13.56 3.80 -10.72
N LEU A 70 12.25 4.11 -10.62
CA LEU A 70 11.50 4.10 -9.36
C LEU A 70 11.16 2.69 -8.87
N ILE A 71 10.85 1.76 -9.78
CA ILE A 71 10.51 0.36 -9.46
C ILE A 71 11.54 -0.30 -8.54
N PRO A 72 12.85 -0.38 -8.88
CA PRO A 72 13.82 -1.04 -8.02
C PRO A 72 14.01 -0.31 -6.68
N ARG A 73 13.82 1.01 -6.63
CA ARG A 73 13.93 1.79 -5.38
C ARG A 73 12.76 1.52 -4.43
N PHE A 74 11.53 1.54 -4.92
CA PHE A 74 10.37 1.19 -4.10
C PHE A 74 10.44 -0.25 -3.62
N LEU A 75 10.89 -1.17 -4.48
CA LEU A 75 11.13 -2.56 -4.09
C LEU A 75 12.20 -2.65 -2.99
N ALA A 76 13.33 -1.95 -3.14
CA ALA A 76 14.39 -1.95 -2.13
C ALA A 76 13.90 -1.39 -0.77
N ILE A 77 13.13 -0.30 -0.77
CA ILE A 77 12.52 0.26 0.45
C ILE A 77 11.57 -0.76 1.09
N GLY A 78 10.72 -1.38 0.27
CA GLY A 78 9.80 -2.43 0.69
C GLY A 78 10.53 -3.57 1.39
N LEU A 79 11.49 -4.19 0.69
CA LEU A 79 12.27 -5.32 1.20
C LEU A 79 13.06 -4.96 2.46
N ALA A 80 13.73 -3.81 2.48
CA ALA A 80 14.47 -3.37 3.66
C ALA A 80 13.56 -3.25 4.90
N GLY A 81 12.37 -2.65 4.76
CA GLY A 81 11.42 -2.54 5.87
C GLY A 81 10.89 -3.89 6.35
N PHE A 82 10.56 -4.82 5.45
CA PHE A 82 10.12 -6.17 5.82
C PHE A 82 11.25 -7.03 6.41
N ILE A 83 12.50 -6.84 5.99
CA ILE A 83 13.68 -7.47 6.61
C ILE A 83 13.84 -6.98 8.05
N ILE A 84 13.81 -5.66 8.27
CA ILE A 84 13.92 -5.08 9.63
C ILE A 84 12.81 -5.64 10.52
N PHE A 85 11.57 -5.66 10.04
CA PHE A 85 10.45 -6.25 10.75
C PHE A 85 10.67 -7.74 11.05
N GLY A 86 11.05 -8.55 10.06
CA GLY A 86 11.26 -9.99 10.22
C GLY A 86 12.36 -10.31 11.24
N LEU A 87 13.44 -9.53 11.27
CA LEU A 87 14.51 -9.65 12.27
C LEU A 87 14.00 -9.32 13.67
N ALA A 88 13.24 -8.23 13.83
CA ALA A 88 12.66 -7.85 15.12
C ALA A 88 11.64 -8.89 15.63
N ALA A 89 10.77 -9.39 14.76
CA ALA A 89 9.82 -10.46 15.09
C ALA A 89 10.56 -11.75 15.50
N THR A 90 11.61 -12.13 14.78
CA THR A 90 12.46 -13.28 15.12
C THR A 90 13.14 -13.08 16.48
N ALA A 91 13.64 -11.86 16.78
CA ALA A 91 14.20 -11.53 18.09
C ALA A 91 13.21 -11.78 19.21
N ILE A 92 12.00 -11.24 19.08
CA ILE A 92 10.94 -11.35 20.09
C ILE A 92 10.51 -12.81 20.28
N LEU A 93 10.31 -13.56 19.19
CA LEU A 93 9.95 -14.98 19.26
C LEU A 93 11.01 -15.84 19.96
N ASN A 94 12.29 -15.52 19.77
CA ASN A 94 13.37 -16.22 20.47
C ASN A 94 13.45 -15.84 21.94
N MET A 95 13.24 -14.57 22.27
CA MET A 95 13.32 -14.07 23.65
C MET A 95 12.12 -14.47 24.51
N SER A 96 10.94 -14.64 23.91
CA SER A 96 9.72 -14.99 24.67
C SER A 96 9.79 -16.38 25.28
N GLY A 97 10.55 -17.31 24.67
CA GLY A 97 10.63 -18.71 25.09
C GLY A 97 9.31 -19.50 24.90
N THR A 98 8.23 -18.83 24.53
CA THR A 98 6.90 -19.41 24.31
C THR A 98 6.62 -19.52 22.81
N TRP A 99 6.23 -20.70 22.37
CA TRP A 99 5.90 -20.97 20.97
C TRP A 99 4.46 -21.43 20.88
N ALA A 100 3.66 -20.75 20.07
CA ALA A 100 2.35 -21.27 19.71
C ALA A 100 2.55 -22.55 18.88
N PRO A 101 1.73 -23.60 19.08
CA PRO A 101 1.96 -24.92 18.50
C PRO A 101 1.91 -24.96 16.96
N TRP A 102 1.30 -23.96 16.33
CA TRP A 102 1.15 -23.84 14.88
C TRP A 102 2.21 -22.92 14.23
N VAL A 103 3.05 -22.26 15.03
CA VAL A 103 4.10 -21.36 14.53
C VAL A 103 5.39 -22.17 14.32
N PRO A 104 5.94 -22.26 13.09
CA PRO A 104 7.19 -22.96 12.86
C PRO A 104 8.32 -22.35 13.69
N LYS A 105 9.20 -23.19 14.23
CA LYS A 105 10.30 -22.74 15.09
C LYS A 105 11.29 -21.90 14.27
N ALA A 106 11.63 -20.71 14.75
CA ALA A 106 12.66 -19.84 14.21
C ALA A 106 13.71 -19.59 15.31
N ARG A 107 14.88 -20.21 15.21
CA ARG A 107 15.98 -20.08 16.17
C ARG A 107 17.12 -19.29 15.56
N TRP A 108 17.73 -18.38 16.32
CA TRP A 108 18.88 -17.57 15.86
C TRP A 108 20.10 -18.38 15.47
N PHE A 109 20.36 -19.46 16.20
CA PHE A 109 21.54 -20.30 16.00
C PHE A 109 21.39 -21.30 14.86
N ASP A 110 20.17 -21.43 14.33
CA ASP A 110 19.88 -22.28 13.18
C ASP A 110 19.62 -21.40 11.95
N ALA A 111 19.78 -21.95 10.75
CA ALA A 111 19.41 -21.26 9.50
C ALA A 111 17.93 -20.82 9.46
N THR A 112 17.12 -21.28 10.42
CA THR A 112 15.68 -21.01 10.54
C THR A 112 15.32 -19.56 10.85
N ALA A 113 16.22 -18.74 11.42
CA ALA A 113 15.98 -17.30 11.57
C ALA A 113 15.82 -16.60 10.21
N ALA A 114 16.59 -17.02 9.21
CA ALA A 114 16.47 -16.50 7.86
C ALA A 114 15.15 -16.91 7.19
N ASN A 115 14.53 -18.03 7.60
CA ASN A 115 13.32 -18.54 6.98
C ASN A 115 12.13 -17.60 7.14
N LEU A 116 11.96 -16.98 8.32
CA LEU A 116 10.85 -16.05 8.54
C LEU A 116 11.04 -14.78 7.69
N VAL A 117 12.25 -14.23 7.69
CA VAL A 117 12.62 -13.07 6.87
C VAL A 117 12.38 -13.38 5.39
N LEU A 118 12.86 -14.54 4.92
CA LEU A 118 12.71 -14.97 3.54
C LEU A 118 11.25 -15.21 3.18
N ALA A 119 10.47 -15.85 4.06
CA ALA A 119 9.05 -16.11 3.85
C ALA A 119 8.23 -14.82 3.72
N TYR A 120 8.51 -13.79 4.53
CA TYR A 120 7.86 -12.49 4.39
C TYR A 120 8.23 -11.82 3.07
N ASN A 121 9.52 -11.74 2.74
CA ASN A 121 9.97 -11.05 1.52
C ASN A 121 9.48 -11.76 0.24
N VAL A 122 9.72 -13.07 0.13
CA VAL A 122 9.30 -13.87 -1.03
C VAL A 122 7.79 -13.97 -1.09
N GLY A 123 7.11 -14.14 0.05
CA GLY A 123 5.64 -14.25 0.09
C GLY A 123 4.95 -12.98 -0.39
N ILE A 124 5.47 -11.81 0.00
CA ILE A 124 4.95 -10.52 -0.46
C ILE A 124 5.23 -10.30 -1.96
N ILE A 125 6.45 -10.57 -2.43
CA ILE A 125 6.78 -10.47 -3.87
C ILE A 125 5.90 -11.42 -4.69
N ALA A 126 5.74 -12.66 -4.24
CA ALA A 126 4.92 -13.67 -4.91
C ALA A 126 3.45 -13.26 -4.93
N ALA A 127 2.91 -12.75 -3.82
CA ALA A 127 1.55 -12.24 -3.75
C ALA A 127 1.33 -11.08 -4.73
N ILE A 128 2.26 -10.14 -4.84
CA ILE A 128 2.20 -9.09 -5.86
C ILE A 128 2.24 -9.70 -7.26
N GLY A 129 3.16 -10.63 -7.53
CA GLY A 129 3.30 -11.29 -8.83
C GLY A 129 2.04 -12.03 -9.28
N VAL A 130 1.29 -12.61 -8.34
CA VAL A 130 0.01 -13.31 -8.63
C VAL A 130 -1.15 -12.31 -8.80
N CYS A 131 -1.21 -11.27 -7.96
CA CYS A 131 -2.35 -10.34 -7.95
C CYS A 131 -2.26 -9.25 -9.04
N LEU A 132 -1.07 -8.88 -9.50
CA LEU A 132 -0.84 -7.77 -10.41
C LEU A 132 -1.35 -8.04 -11.85
N PRO A 133 -1.13 -9.22 -12.46
CA PRO A 133 -1.69 -9.52 -13.79
C PRO A 133 -3.22 -9.42 -13.84
N SER A 134 -3.90 -9.91 -12.80
CA SER A 134 -5.36 -9.83 -12.67
C SER A 134 -5.83 -8.37 -12.61
N PHE A 135 -5.16 -7.54 -11.82
CA PHE A 135 -5.46 -6.11 -11.72
C PHE A 135 -5.26 -5.40 -13.07
N TYR A 136 -4.15 -5.68 -13.75
CA TYR A 136 -3.87 -5.13 -15.07
C TYR A 136 -4.95 -5.50 -16.09
N PHE A 137 -5.33 -6.78 -16.15
CA PHE A 137 -6.37 -7.27 -17.05
C PHE A 137 -7.73 -6.61 -16.79
N TYR A 138 -8.17 -6.54 -15.53
CA TYR A 138 -9.42 -5.85 -15.19
C TYR A 138 -9.36 -4.34 -15.41
N GLY A 139 -8.19 -3.73 -15.25
CA GLY A 139 -7.96 -2.32 -15.61
C GLY A 139 -8.13 -2.05 -17.10
N LEU A 140 -7.59 -2.94 -17.96
CA LEU A 140 -7.79 -2.86 -19.41
C LEU A 140 -9.25 -3.04 -19.81
N LEU A 141 -9.97 -3.99 -19.20
CA LEU A 141 -11.41 -4.17 -19.42
C LEU A 141 -12.24 -2.94 -19.01
N ALA A 142 -11.76 -2.17 -18.03
CA ALA A 142 -12.36 -0.90 -17.63
C ALA A 142 -12.09 0.25 -18.61
N GLY A 143 -11.26 0.01 -19.63
CA GLY A 143 -10.82 1.01 -20.60
C GLY A 143 -9.82 2.01 -20.03
N VAL A 144 -9.09 1.65 -18.97
CA VAL A 144 -8.00 2.46 -18.41
C VAL A 144 -6.75 2.17 -19.22
N LYS A 145 -6.20 3.21 -19.86
CA LYS A 145 -4.93 3.15 -20.58
C LYS A 145 -3.78 3.26 -19.57
N ALA A 146 -3.56 2.21 -18.78
CA ALA A 146 -2.40 2.12 -17.90
C ALA A 146 -1.38 1.15 -18.48
N SER A 147 -0.10 1.54 -18.49
CA SER A 147 0.98 0.63 -18.83
C SER A 147 1.22 -0.37 -17.70
N MET A 148 1.76 -1.55 -18.02
CA MET A 148 2.11 -2.54 -17.00
C MET A 148 3.17 -1.99 -16.02
N LEU A 149 4.09 -1.15 -16.51
CA LEU A 149 5.08 -0.45 -15.70
C LEU A 149 4.44 0.52 -14.71
N GLN A 150 3.43 1.28 -15.15
CA GLN A 150 2.70 2.21 -14.28
C GLN A 150 1.97 1.47 -13.16
N VAL A 151 1.24 0.39 -13.50
CA VAL A 151 0.56 -0.46 -12.52
C VAL A 151 1.54 -1.04 -11.51
N THR A 152 2.68 -1.55 -11.99
CA THR A 152 3.74 -2.11 -11.14
C THR A 152 4.34 -1.04 -10.24
N THR A 153 4.61 0.16 -10.76
CA THR A 153 5.16 1.27 -9.98
C THR A 153 4.21 1.70 -8.87
N HIS A 154 2.90 1.79 -9.14
CA HIS A 154 1.91 2.06 -8.10
C HIS A 154 1.87 0.93 -7.06
N ALA A 155 1.83 -0.34 -7.48
CA ALA A 155 1.86 -1.50 -6.58
C ALA A 155 3.07 -1.46 -5.63
N LEU A 156 4.26 -1.21 -6.17
CA LEU A 156 5.49 -1.10 -5.39
C LEU A 156 5.56 0.17 -4.53
N LYS A 157 4.98 1.29 -4.97
CA LYS A 157 4.77 2.45 -4.09
C LYS A 157 3.92 2.07 -2.88
N GLY A 158 2.83 1.33 -3.08
CA GLY A 158 1.99 0.80 -2.00
C GLY A 158 2.77 -0.08 -1.04
N LEU A 159 3.58 -1.00 -1.58
CA LEU A 159 4.51 -1.84 -0.80
C LEU A 159 5.48 -1.00 0.05
N ALA A 160 6.16 -0.02 -0.57
CA ALA A 160 7.11 0.85 0.10
C ALA A 160 6.43 1.67 1.21
N ALA A 161 5.25 2.23 0.94
CA ALA A 161 4.48 2.97 1.94
C ALA A 161 4.09 2.08 3.14
N SER A 162 3.67 0.84 2.89
CA SER A 162 3.39 -0.13 3.95
C SER A 162 4.64 -0.49 4.75
N ALA A 163 5.79 -0.68 4.09
CA ALA A 163 7.05 -0.97 4.77
C ALA A 163 7.52 0.20 5.65
N VAL A 164 7.38 1.44 5.18
CA VAL A 164 7.69 2.65 5.96
C VAL A 164 6.75 2.77 7.17
N ALA A 165 5.45 2.56 6.99
CA ALA A 165 4.49 2.56 8.09
C ALA A 165 4.79 1.45 9.11
N LEU A 166 5.15 0.26 8.63
CA LEU A 166 5.53 -0.89 9.44
C LEU A 166 6.76 -0.59 10.31
N VAL A 167 7.81 -0.04 9.70
CA VAL A 167 9.02 0.40 10.41
C VAL A 167 8.71 1.50 11.43
N GLY A 168 7.78 2.41 11.13
CA GLY A 168 7.35 3.45 12.07
C GLY A 168 6.61 2.90 13.30
N ILE A 169 5.79 1.86 13.15
CA ILE A 169 5.03 1.24 14.26
C ILE A 169 5.90 0.24 15.04
N LEU A 170 6.94 -0.29 14.41
CA LEU A 170 7.79 -1.35 14.97
C LEU A 170 8.38 -1.03 16.36
N PRO A 171 8.93 0.17 16.65
CA PRO A 171 9.46 0.49 17.97
C PRO A 171 8.42 0.35 19.08
N ALA A 172 7.19 0.82 18.85
CA ALA A 172 6.11 0.71 19.83
C ALA A 172 5.76 -0.77 20.09
N TYR A 173 5.67 -1.58 19.04
CA TYR A 173 5.46 -3.02 19.16
C TYR A 173 6.59 -3.70 19.95
N THR A 174 7.85 -3.41 19.62
CA THR A 174 9.01 -4.00 20.30
C THR A 174 9.05 -3.61 21.78
N ALA A 175 8.72 -2.37 22.12
CA ALA A 175 8.65 -1.91 23.51
C ALA A 175 7.57 -2.66 24.31
N VAL A 176 6.38 -2.84 23.74
CA VAL A 176 5.31 -3.63 24.37
C VAL A 176 5.76 -5.07 24.55
N ALA A 177 6.27 -5.72 23.50
CA ALA A 177 6.71 -7.11 23.55
C ALA A 177 7.83 -7.34 24.58
N LEU A 178 8.85 -6.49 24.60
CA LEU A 178 9.91 -6.55 25.59
C LEU A 178 9.39 -6.29 27.01
N GLY A 179 8.46 -5.36 27.19
CA GLY A 179 7.79 -5.13 28.47
C GLY A 179 7.09 -6.40 28.98
N MET A 180 6.36 -7.10 28.11
CA MET A 180 5.70 -8.37 28.46
C MET A 180 6.69 -9.47 28.84
N ILE A 181 7.85 -9.53 28.16
CA ILE A 181 8.92 -10.49 28.46
C ILE A 181 9.56 -10.16 29.83
N VAL A 182 9.93 -8.90 30.06
CA VAL A 182 10.58 -8.46 31.30
C VAL A 182 9.67 -8.64 32.52
N LEU A 183 8.38 -8.31 32.38
CA LEU A 183 7.39 -8.46 33.45
C LEU A 183 6.92 -9.90 33.64
N ARG A 184 7.41 -10.85 32.83
CA ARG A 184 6.96 -12.26 32.83
C ARG A 184 5.44 -12.36 32.76
N ALA A 185 4.85 -11.65 31.80
CA ALA A 185 3.41 -11.66 31.59
C ALA A 185 2.87 -13.09 31.40
N SER A 186 1.60 -13.29 31.75
CA SER A 186 1.00 -14.62 31.59
C SER A 186 0.95 -15.05 30.11
N GLU A 187 0.98 -16.36 29.90
CA GLU A 187 0.96 -17.00 28.57
C GLU A 187 -0.10 -16.44 27.60
N PRO A 188 -1.38 -16.19 27.96
CA PRO A 188 -2.35 -15.63 27.02
C PRO A 188 -1.97 -14.25 26.50
N TRP A 189 -1.35 -13.41 27.34
CA TRP A 189 -0.90 -12.10 26.91
C TRP A 189 0.29 -12.17 25.97
N MET A 190 1.24 -13.07 26.25
CA MET A 190 2.37 -13.30 25.36
C MET A 190 1.91 -13.79 23.98
N HIS A 191 0.97 -14.74 23.95
CA HIS A 191 0.35 -15.20 22.71
C HIS A 191 -0.35 -14.05 21.97
N ALA A 192 -1.14 -13.23 22.67
CA ALA A 192 -1.79 -12.06 22.07
C ALA A 192 -0.78 -11.09 21.45
N THR A 193 0.36 -10.83 22.11
CA THR A 193 1.43 -9.99 21.58
C THR A 193 2.12 -10.60 20.36
N ILE A 194 2.33 -11.92 20.33
CA ILE A 194 2.87 -12.61 19.16
C ILE A 194 1.88 -12.54 17.98
N TYR A 195 0.58 -12.80 18.22
CA TYR A 195 -0.45 -12.65 17.19
C TYR A 195 -0.51 -11.23 16.64
N LEU A 196 -0.43 -10.23 17.52
CA LEU A 196 -0.40 -8.83 17.13
C LEU A 196 0.82 -8.53 16.23
N GLY A 197 1.99 -9.07 16.59
CA GLY A 197 3.20 -8.96 15.77
C GLY A 197 3.03 -9.54 14.38
N LEU A 198 2.48 -10.75 14.28
CA LEU A 198 2.21 -11.42 13.00
C LEU A 198 1.14 -10.69 12.17
N ALA A 199 0.17 -10.04 12.83
CA ALA A 199 -0.87 -9.24 12.19
C ALA A 199 -0.38 -7.85 11.72
N LEU A 200 0.70 -7.34 12.31
CA LEU A 200 1.19 -5.97 12.13
C LEU A 200 1.49 -5.60 10.65
N PRO A 201 2.15 -6.46 9.85
CA PRO A 201 2.35 -6.21 8.42
C PRO A 201 1.05 -5.96 7.64
N PHE A 202 -0.05 -6.60 8.04
CA PHE A 202 -1.35 -6.43 7.39
C PHE A 202 -2.03 -5.13 7.81
N ILE A 203 -1.88 -4.74 9.08
CA ILE A 203 -2.35 -3.44 9.59
C ILE A 203 -1.59 -2.31 8.87
N ALA A 204 -0.26 -2.40 8.76
CA ALA A 204 0.55 -1.48 7.97
C ALA A 204 0.22 -1.55 6.46
N GLY A 205 -0.22 -2.72 5.99
CA GLY A 205 -0.78 -2.95 4.65
C GLY A 205 -1.91 -1.98 4.28
N LEU A 206 -2.77 -1.62 5.24
CA LEU A 206 -3.88 -0.68 5.02
C LEU A 206 -3.38 0.71 4.58
N TRP A 207 -2.20 1.13 5.02
CA TRP A 207 -1.58 2.38 4.59
C TRP A 207 -1.14 2.32 3.12
N GLY A 208 -0.62 1.17 2.68
CA GLY A 208 -0.29 0.92 1.28
C GLY A 208 -1.53 0.89 0.40
N VAL A 209 -2.63 0.29 0.87
CA VAL A 209 -3.94 0.32 0.17
C VAL A 209 -4.44 1.75 0.01
N ARG A 210 -4.36 2.58 1.06
CA ARG A 210 -4.70 3.99 0.97
C ARG A 210 -3.82 4.72 -0.06
N SER A 211 -2.52 4.47 -0.05
CA SER A 211 -1.57 5.06 -1.00
C SER A 211 -1.90 4.70 -2.45
N LEU A 212 -2.23 3.42 -2.69
CA LEU A 212 -2.70 2.93 -3.98
C LEU A 212 -4.01 3.57 -4.42
N TYR A 213 -4.98 3.63 -3.52
CA TYR A 213 -6.29 4.22 -3.78
C TYR A 213 -6.16 5.67 -4.25
N VAL A 214 -5.37 6.49 -3.54
CA VAL A 214 -5.13 7.90 -3.91
C VAL A 214 -4.44 7.99 -5.27
N GLY A 215 -3.39 7.19 -5.49
CA GLY A 215 -2.66 7.18 -6.76
C GLY A 215 -3.55 6.86 -7.96
N PHE A 216 -4.38 5.81 -7.86
CA PHE A 216 -5.27 5.39 -8.94
C PHE A 216 -6.50 6.27 -9.14
N VAL A 217 -7.07 6.83 -8.08
CA VAL A 217 -8.18 7.80 -8.24
C VAL A 217 -7.68 9.02 -9.03
N GLY A 218 -6.46 9.48 -8.77
CA GLY A 218 -5.86 10.56 -9.55
C GLY A 218 -5.58 10.23 -11.03
N LEU A 219 -5.52 8.95 -11.42
CA LEU A 219 -5.50 8.58 -12.85
C LEU A 219 -6.86 8.84 -13.53
N ALA A 220 -7.96 8.91 -12.77
CA ALA A 220 -9.27 9.13 -13.37
C ALA A 220 -9.43 10.52 -13.99
N ASP A 221 -8.62 11.47 -13.55
CA ASP A 221 -8.61 12.84 -14.07
C ASP A 221 -8.15 12.92 -15.52
N THR A 222 -7.33 11.97 -15.98
CA THR A 222 -6.86 11.89 -17.38
C THR A 222 -7.92 11.34 -18.34
N MET A 223 -9.05 10.85 -17.82
CA MET A 223 -10.13 10.30 -18.64
C MET A 223 -11.08 11.39 -19.17
N PRO A 224 -11.68 11.19 -20.37
CA PRO A 224 -12.69 12.09 -20.92
C PRO A 224 -13.87 12.29 -19.95
N PRO A 225 -14.42 13.51 -19.83
CA PRO A 225 -15.43 13.85 -18.82
C PRO A 225 -16.71 13.01 -18.96
N ALA A 226 -17.07 12.60 -20.17
CA ALA A 226 -18.27 11.79 -20.44
C ALA A 226 -18.32 10.43 -19.70
N PHE A 227 -17.16 9.87 -19.32
CA PHE A 227 -17.09 8.55 -18.67
C PHE A 227 -16.48 8.57 -17.27
N ARG A 228 -16.05 9.74 -16.76
CA ARG A 228 -15.26 9.87 -15.54
C ARG A 228 -15.97 9.27 -14.33
N CYS A 229 -17.22 9.67 -14.06
CA CYS A 229 -17.99 9.22 -12.90
C CYS A 229 -18.19 7.68 -12.86
N ARG A 230 -18.58 7.07 -13.99
CA ARG A 230 -18.80 5.61 -14.05
C ARG A 230 -17.50 4.82 -13.86
N ARG A 231 -16.41 5.28 -14.48
CA ARG A 231 -15.12 4.58 -14.44
C ARG A 231 -14.42 4.75 -13.10
N GLU A 232 -14.55 5.91 -12.47
CA GLU A 232 -14.02 6.14 -11.12
C GLU A 232 -14.67 5.20 -10.10
N CYS A 233 -16.00 5.06 -10.12
CA CYS A 233 -16.71 4.10 -9.27
C CYS A 233 -16.24 2.65 -9.49
N PHE A 234 -15.98 2.27 -10.75
CA PHE A 234 -15.44 0.94 -11.07
C PHE A 234 -14.00 0.77 -10.55
N LEU A 235 -13.12 1.72 -10.80
CA LEU A 235 -11.73 1.71 -10.33
C LEU A 235 -11.64 1.60 -8.81
N ARG A 236 -12.44 2.37 -8.08
CA ARG A 236 -12.51 2.32 -6.60
C ARG A 236 -12.87 0.90 -6.13
N ARG A 237 -13.89 0.28 -6.73
CA ARG A 237 -14.28 -1.10 -6.40
C ARG A 237 -13.21 -2.12 -6.77
N LEU A 238 -12.54 -1.94 -7.92
CA LEU A 238 -11.48 -2.82 -8.38
C LEU A 238 -10.28 -2.79 -7.42
N ILE A 239 -9.85 -1.61 -6.97
CA ILE A 239 -8.74 -1.46 -6.01
C ILE A 239 -9.09 -2.10 -4.67
N LEU A 240 -10.33 -1.93 -4.19
CA LEU A 240 -10.78 -2.56 -2.94
C LEU A 240 -10.82 -4.08 -3.06
N ALA A 241 -11.37 -4.61 -4.17
CA ALA A 241 -11.41 -6.05 -4.42
C ALA A 241 -10.00 -6.65 -4.54
N TRP A 242 -9.11 -5.97 -5.25
CA TRP A 242 -7.71 -6.36 -5.38
C TRP A 242 -6.98 -6.34 -4.03
N SER A 243 -7.19 -5.28 -3.24
CA SER A 243 -6.60 -5.17 -1.90
C SER A 243 -7.10 -6.25 -0.96
N GLY A 244 -8.39 -6.60 -1.04
CA GLY A 244 -8.96 -7.73 -0.30
C GLY A 244 -8.36 -9.06 -0.72
N CYS A 245 -8.22 -9.30 -2.03
CA CYS A 245 -7.58 -10.50 -2.57
C CYS A 245 -6.11 -10.60 -2.12
N TYR A 246 -5.35 -9.52 -2.26
CA TYR A 246 -3.96 -9.44 -1.81
C TYR A 246 -3.83 -9.72 -0.30
N THR A 247 -4.70 -9.12 0.51
CA THR A 247 -4.73 -9.32 1.98
C THR A 247 -5.08 -10.76 2.36
N ALA A 248 -5.89 -11.46 1.56
CA ALA A 248 -6.23 -12.86 1.80
C ALA A 248 -5.12 -13.83 1.34
N VAL A 249 -4.48 -13.54 0.19
CA VAL A 249 -3.44 -14.41 -0.39
C VAL A 249 -2.12 -14.29 0.35
N THR A 250 -1.75 -13.09 0.80
CA THR A 250 -0.45 -12.83 1.42
C THR A 250 -0.18 -13.68 2.68
N PRO A 251 -1.08 -13.79 3.68
CA PRO A 251 -0.85 -14.64 4.85
C PRO A 251 -0.69 -16.11 4.49
N VAL A 252 -1.50 -16.61 3.55
CA VAL A 252 -1.45 -18.01 3.09
C VAL A 252 -0.11 -18.29 2.41
N MET A 253 0.36 -17.36 1.57
CA MET A 253 1.64 -17.47 0.88
C MET A 253 2.82 -17.45 1.86
N ILE A 254 2.83 -16.50 2.80
CA ILE A 254 3.87 -16.39 3.84
C ILE A 254 3.90 -17.66 4.69
N TYR A 255 2.74 -18.14 5.16
CA TYR A 255 2.66 -19.36 5.96
C TYR A 255 3.16 -20.58 5.20
N SER A 256 2.75 -20.74 3.94
CA SER A 256 3.17 -21.87 3.08
C SER A 256 4.68 -21.85 2.84
N LEU A 257 5.26 -20.70 2.55
CA LEU A 257 6.70 -20.54 2.35
C LEU A 257 7.48 -20.74 3.65
N TRP A 258 6.97 -20.23 4.77
CA TRP A 258 7.61 -20.44 6.07
C TRP A 258 7.64 -21.93 6.43
N HIS A 259 6.53 -22.63 6.25
CA HIS A 259 6.48 -24.08 6.44
C HIS A 259 7.46 -24.78 5.50
N TYR A 260 7.48 -24.43 4.21
CA TYR A 260 8.38 -25.02 3.23
C TYR A 260 9.87 -24.84 3.59
N PHE A 261 10.28 -23.66 4.05
CA PHE A 261 11.66 -23.42 4.45
C PHE A 261 12.04 -24.07 5.79
N SER A 262 11.05 -24.43 6.62
CA SER A 262 11.28 -25.03 7.94
C SER A 262 11.43 -26.57 7.94
N VAL A 263 11.13 -27.22 6.80
CA VAL A 263 11.30 -28.66 6.57
C VAL A 263 12.68 -28.92 5.99
#